data_AF-A0A9X3XU92-F1
#
_entry.id   AF-A0A9X3XU92-F1
#
_cell.length_a   1.000
_cell.length_b   1.000
_cell.length_c   1.000
_cell.angle_alpha   90.00
_cell.angle_beta   90.00
_cell.angle_gamma   90.00
#
_symmetry.space_group_name_H-M   'P 1'
#
loop_
_entity.id
_entity.type
_entity.pdbx_description
1 polymer ?
#
loop_
_entity_poly.entity_id
_entity_poly.type
_entity_poly.pdbx_seq_one_letter_code
_entity_poly.pdbx_strand_id
1 'polypeptide(L)'
;MDKNQKIKLMSSGVAGIAVISLCSVALLRGCSAEPNIKETTSSSVLRESEKETTKSMEPQKKKETAKLKGKIKEKQPMETEEDRTEETVSKLYDRAGIRYSTENSSPNLTRKELQEIAHVSQTLSNKKEEAKKQEEAKENLLNTPEVNLLHALSKNNDLMPVSNKRENIKDEQTKPTEEPIVPFTPYQPEPTPLVPVEIIDYSALQGVLSSTETIDGSVYLTAGYQALQTEISIGRQMLTNQEASQSEVNAQTLRIQQAIDSLVPKGNKASLGETITKAKSINLEQYTTASADNFDRVYTQALTVYHESELTQQEVDTQVSALNHAMDQLVKRGDKTELRSLVEQAKQVDRQIYTAESLQGLDQAIGEGEAVLTNEDATQEQVNEASNKLKSTFDSLEKIGEPDLSLVYLNRLIEACESLSAEDYTSASFLPFEGILNQSKELLKQEGITQEQVQKQMEDLEQAKENLVKKADKTALTSMIEEVSALQEEDYTLESWMNLQTAVNRANDVLSNEDATQEQVNEAVEVLHNEKNALIEKEV
;
A
#
# COMPACT_ATOMS: atom_id res chain seq x y z
N MET A 1 43.13 -50.81 -4.00
CA MET A 1 41.93 -50.14 -4.58
C MET A 1 42.03 -48.69 -4.14
N ASP A 2 42.76 -47.76 -4.73
CA ASP A 2 43.15 -47.45 -6.11
C ASP A 2 42.00 -47.41 -7.12
N LYS A 3 41.62 -46.18 -7.50
CA LYS A 3 41.45 -45.75 -8.89
C LYS A 3 41.37 -44.22 -9.01
N ASN A 4 42.56 -43.65 -9.21
CA ASN A 4 42.93 -42.76 -10.32
C ASN A 4 42.23 -41.42 -10.62
N GLN A 5 43.07 -40.40 -10.48
CA GLN A 5 43.16 -39.13 -11.21
C GLN A 5 42.98 -39.23 -12.74
N LYS A 6 42.42 -38.16 -13.34
CA LYS A 6 42.61 -37.70 -14.74
C LYS A 6 42.43 -36.16 -14.72
N ILE A 7 43.48 -35.33 -14.75
CA ILE A 7 44.31 -34.87 -15.88
C ILE A 7 43.67 -33.76 -16.75
N LYS A 8 44.36 -32.60 -16.72
CA LYS A 8 44.67 -31.59 -17.76
C LYS A 8 43.86 -30.30 -17.95
N LEU A 9 44.61 -29.20 -17.81
CA LEU A 9 44.43 -27.85 -18.36
C LEU A 9 44.21 -27.82 -19.89
N MET A 10 43.42 -26.84 -20.36
CA MET A 10 43.88 -25.77 -21.27
C MET A 10 42.80 -24.67 -21.48
N SER A 11 43.17 -23.42 -21.14
CA SER A 11 43.04 -22.18 -21.93
C SER A 11 41.69 -21.61 -22.44
N SER A 12 41.60 -20.29 -22.30
CA SER A 12 40.68 -19.29 -22.89
C SER A 12 39.36 -19.11 -22.14
N GLY A 13 38.88 -17.93 -21.79
CA GLY A 13 39.38 -16.56 -21.92
C GLY A 13 38.22 -15.60 -21.59
N VAL A 14 38.59 -14.40 -21.15
CA VAL A 14 37.84 -13.13 -21.28
C VAL A 14 36.76 -12.79 -20.23
N ALA A 15 37.02 -11.64 -19.57
CA ALA A 15 36.12 -10.62 -18.98
C ALA A 15 35.20 -11.01 -17.81
N GLY A 16 35.01 -10.20 -16.77
CA GLY A 16 35.41 -8.83 -16.46
C GLY A 16 34.55 -8.37 -15.28
N ILE A 17 35.15 -8.21 -14.10
CA ILE A 17 35.37 -6.93 -13.38
C ILE A 17 34.16 -6.45 -12.56
N ALA A 18 34.36 -6.60 -11.24
CA ALA A 18 33.72 -5.86 -10.17
C ALA A 18 34.11 -4.38 -10.20
N VAL A 19 33.20 -3.49 -9.80
CA VAL A 19 33.53 -2.09 -9.49
C VAL A 19 33.08 -1.79 -8.06
N ILE A 20 34.07 -1.68 -7.19
CA ILE A 20 34.00 -1.00 -5.89
C ILE A 20 34.55 0.42 -6.12
N SER A 21 33.78 1.40 -5.64
CA SER A 21 34.19 2.63 -4.93
C SER A 21 35.47 3.34 -5.38
N LEU A 22 35.37 4.64 -5.68
CA LEU A 22 35.93 5.69 -4.81
C LEU A 22 35.73 7.11 -5.35
N CYS A 23 35.58 8.00 -4.39
CA CYS A 23 35.42 9.45 -4.47
C CYS A 23 36.63 10.23 -5.01
N SER A 24 36.32 11.46 -5.41
CA SER A 24 37.06 12.71 -5.12
C SER A 24 38.25 13.18 -5.99
N VAL A 25 38.00 14.35 -6.60
CA VAL A 25 38.81 15.60 -6.52
C VAL A 25 39.97 15.83 -7.53
N ALA A 26 39.71 16.83 -8.38
CA ALA A 26 40.56 17.93 -8.89
C ALA A 26 41.87 17.66 -9.67
N LEU A 27 42.00 18.25 -10.88
CA LEU A 27 42.78 19.47 -11.15
C LEU A 27 42.96 19.76 -12.67
N LEU A 28 42.65 21.02 -13.02
CA LEU A 28 43.35 21.94 -13.95
C LEU A 28 43.61 21.59 -15.44
N ARG A 29 43.05 22.45 -16.30
CA ARG A 29 43.65 23.30 -17.38
C ARG A 29 42.56 23.56 -18.43
N GLY A 30 42.24 24.75 -18.92
CA GLY A 30 42.90 26.07 -18.95
C GLY A 30 42.69 26.68 -20.35
N CYS A 31 42.63 28.02 -20.42
CA CYS A 31 42.54 28.91 -21.60
C CYS A 31 41.11 29.16 -22.15
N SER A 32 40.67 30.39 -22.44
CA SER A 32 41.27 31.75 -22.50
C SER A 32 40.06 32.70 -22.60
N ALA A 33 39.93 33.84 -21.91
CA ALA A 33 40.56 35.13 -22.17
C ALA A 33 39.48 36.23 -21.98
N GLU A 34 39.74 37.07 -20.99
CA GLU A 34 39.20 38.41 -20.67
C GLU A 34 39.48 39.46 -21.80
N PRO A 35 39.01 40.74 -21.78
CA PRO A 35 39.26 41.68 -20.65
C PRO A 35 38.33 42.91 -20.40
N ASN A 36 38.44 43.44 -19.16
CA ASN A 36 38.34 44.86 -18.68
C ASN A 36 37.03 45.67 -18.97
N ILE A 37 36.56 46.66 -18.18
CA ILE A 37 37.16 47.96 -17.82
C ILE A 37 36.37 48.63 -16.62
N LYS A 38 37.10 49.09 -15.58
CA LYS A 38 37.04 50.31 -14.68
C LYS A 38 35.84 50.76 -13.79
N GLU A 39 36.22 50.99 -12.51
CA GLU A 39 36.21 52.20 -11.63
C GLU A 39 34.95 53.00 -11.20
N THR A 40 34.87 53.21 -9.85
CA THR A 40 34.45 54.41 -9.03
C THR A 40 33.08 55.07 -9.29
N THR A 41 32.22 55.45 -8.32
CA THR A 41 32.41 56.35 -7.16
C THR A 41 31.10 56.42 -6.31
N SER A 42 31.20 57.01 -5.11
CA SER A 42 30.27 57.13 -3.96
C SER A 42 28.83 57.68 -4.13
N SER A 43 28.02 57.32 -3.11
CA SER A 43 27.01 58.11 -2.37
C SER A 43 25.53 58.07 -2.81
N SER A 44 24.66 57.45 -2.02
CA SER A 44 23.66 58.16 -1.18
C SER A 44 22.51 57.26 -0.66
N VAL A 45 22.24 57.47 0.62
CA VAL A 45 21.05 57.26 1.47
C VAL A 45 19.70 57.06 0.75
N LEU A 46 18.96 55.98 1.07
CA LEU A 46 17.69 55.99 1.83
C LEU A 46 17.08 54.58 1.90
N ARG A 47 16.69 54.21 3.12
CA ARG A 47 15.90 53.04 3.49
C ARG A 47 14.44 53.26 3.09
N GLU A 48 13.82 52.27 2.47
CA GLU A 48 12.39 52.00 2.62
C GLU A 48 12.19 50.49 2.60
N SER A 49 11.55 50.00 3.67
CA SER A 49 11.21 48.59 3.89
C SER A 49 9.69 48.49 3.95
N GLU A 50 9.08 47.88 2.94
CA GLU A 50 7.68 47.48 3.00
C GLU A 50 7.57 46.06 3.58
N LYS A 51 6.83 45.94 4.68
CA LYS A 51 6.30 44.69 5.23
C LYS A 51 4.78 44.80 5.20
N GLU A 52 4.11 43.96 4.41
CA GLU A 52 2.67 43.74 4.51
C GLU A 52 2.35 42.58 5.47
N THR A 53 1.78 42.97 6.62
CA THR A 53 0.52 42.51 7.25
C THR A 53 -0.15 41.22 6.75
N THR A 54 -0.68 40.34 7.62
CA THR A 54 -1.88 40.53 8.48
C THR A 54 -2.07 39.31 9.42
N LYS A 55 -3.11 39.26 10.25
CA LYS A 55 -3.20 39.65 11.67
C LYS A 55 -4.23 38.72 12.33
N SER A 56 -3.96 38.34 13.58
CA SER A 56 -4.79 37.56 14.51
C SER A 56 -6.04 38.33 15.00
N MET A 57 -7.14 37.61 15.29
CA MET A 57 -8.28 38.11 16.06
C MET A 57 -8.87 37.03 16.97
N GLU A 58 -8.86 37.32 18.27
CA GLU A 58 -9.74 36.79 19.33
C GLU A 58 -10.83 37.85 19.64
N PRO A 59 -11.93 37.55 20.36
CA PRO A 59 -11.98 37.97 21.77
C PRO A 59 -12.90 37.17 22.74
N GLN A 60 -12.61 37.25 24.05
CA GLN A 60 -13.51 36.90 25.16
C GLN A 60 -14.28 38.12 25.73
N LYS A 61 -15.50 37.89 26.27
CA LYS A 61 -16.06 38.65 27.43
C LYS A 61 -17.18 37.88 28.15
N LYS A 62 -17.21 38.01 29.49
CA LYS A 62 -18.06 37.31 30.49
C LYS A 62 -19.35 38.09 30.87
N LYS A 63 -20.29 37.32 31.47
CA LYS A 63 -21.33 37.62 32.51
C LYS A 63 -22.73 38.09 32.07
N GLU A 64 -23.72 37.20 32.26
CA GLU A 64 -24.94 37.46 33.06
C GLU A 64 -25.58 36.14 33.55
N THR A 65 -26.13 36.13 34.76
CA THR A 65 -26.59 34.94 35.52
C THR A 65 -28.10 34.94 35.77
N ALA A 66 -28.69 33.73 35.74
CA ALA A 66 -29.82 33.21 36.53
C ALA A 66 -31.28 33.56 36.15
N LYS A 67 -32.11 32.55 35.81
CA LYS A 67 -33.05 31.88 36.76
C LYS A 67 -34.00 30.85 36.10
N LEU A 68 -34.07 29.70 36.79
CA LEU A 68 -35.24 28.84 37.08
C LEU A 68 -35.92 28.03 35.96
N LYS A 69 -35.74 26.70 36.05
CA LYS A 69 -36.85 25.76 36.26
C LYS A 69 -36.36 24.54 37.05
N GLY A 70 -36.86 24.41 38.28
CA GLY A 70 -36.72 23.20 39.09
C GLY A 70 -37.94 22.30 38.99
N LYS A 71 -37.74 21.00 39.12
CA LYS A 71 -38.30 20.14 40.19
C LYS A 71 -38.06 18.67 39.84
N ILE A 72 -37.18 18.04 40.62
CA ILE A 72 -37.14 16.60 40.84
C ILE A 72 -38.32 16.25 41.76
N LYS A 73 -39.11 15.24 41.39
CA LYS A 73 -39.82 14.38 42.34
C LYS A 73 -40.06 12.98 41.74
N GLU A 74 -39.16 12.08 42.11
CA GLU A 74 -39.45 10.80 42.78
C GLU A 74 -40.36 9.77 42.07
N LYS A 75 -39.75 8.65 41.60
CA LYS A 75 -40.20 7.27 41.87
C LYS A 75 -39.19 6.21 41.39
N GLN A 76 -38.61 5.49 42.36
CA GLN A 76 -38.22 4.07 42.47
C GLN A 76 -37.64 3.26 41.28
N PRO A 77 -36.75 2.28 41.57
CA PRO A 77 -35.69 1.83 40.67
C PRO A 77 -36.22 0.87 39.61
N MET A 78 -35.92 1.15 38.34
CA MET A 78 -35.98 0.15 37.28
C MET A 78 -34.57 -0.41 37.10
N GLU A 79 -34.48 -1.74 37.16
CA GLU A 79 -33.32 -2.55 36.78
C GLU A 79 -32.65 -1.97 35.53
N THR A 80 -31.35 -1.67 35.66
CA THR A 80 -30.55 -1.07 34.61
C THR A 80 -30.38 -2.05 33.46
N GLU A 81 -30.48 -1.54 32.23
CA GLU A 81 -30.19 -2.19 30.95
C GLU A 81 -28.75 -2.75 30.82
N GLU A 82 -27.98 -2.86 31.90
CA GLU A 82 -26.65 -3.47 31.90
C GLU A 82 -26.74 -5.01 31.89
N ASP A 83 -27.69 -5.61 32.61
CA ASP A 83 -27.76 -7.08 32.75
C ASP A 83 -28.21 -7.80 31.46
N ARG A 84 -28.95 -7.12 30.57
CA ARG A 84 -29.32 -7.69 29.25
C ARG A 84 -28.17 -7.67 28.25
N THR A 85 -27.14 -6.86 28.49
CA THR A 85 -25.98 -6.77 27.60
C THR A 85 -24.95 -7.85 27.93
N GLU A 86 -24.74 -8.20 29.19
CA GLU A 86 -23.77 -9.25 29.57
C GLU A 86 -24.16 -10.65 29.05
N GLU A 87 -25.46 -11.00 29.09
CA GLU A 87 -25.93 -12.28 28.55
C GLU A 87 -25.81 -12.35 27.01
N THR A 88 -25.84 -11.20 26.33
CA THR A 88 -25.69 -11.09 24.88
C THR A 88 -24.22 -11.08 24.47
N VAL A 89 -23.35 -10.48 25.29
CA VAL A 89 -21.90 -10.43 25.10
C VAL A 89 -21.27 -11.80 25.32
N SER A 90 -21.67 -12.55 26.37
CA SER A 90 -21.18 -13.92 26.57
C SER A 90 -21.51 -14.85 25.39
N LYS A 91 -22.73 -14.75 24.83
CA LYS A 91 -23.13 -15.53 23.64
C LYS A 91 -22.42 -15.09 22.36
N LEU A 92 -21.90 -13.87 22.30
CA LEU A 92 -21.06 -13.37 21.19
C LEU A 92 -19.61 -13.85 21.30
N TYR A 93 -19.06 -13.95 22.52
CA TYR A 93 -17.71 -14.47 22.77
C TYR A 93 -17.61 -15.99 22.53
N ASP A 94 -18.64 -16.76 22.90
CA ASP A 94 -18.69 -18.21 22.61
C ASP A 94 -18.76 -18.52 21.11
N ARG A 95 -19.35 -17.62 20.30
CA ARG A 95 -19.39 -17.76 18.84
C ARG A 95 -18.09 -17.32 18.15
N ALA A 96 -17.22 -16.60 18.86
CA ALA A 96 -15.90 -16.16 18.39
C ALA A 96 -14.74 -17.10 18.83
N GLY A 97 -15.00 -18.10 19.67
CA GLY A 97 -14.02 -19.13 20.04
C GLY A 97 -12.90 -18.69 20.97
N ILE A 98 -13.06 -17.57 21.68
CA ILE A 98 -12.03 -17.01 22.58
C ILE A 98 -12.39 -17.34 24.03
N ARG A 99 -11.59 -18.17 24.72
CA ARG A 99 -11.72 -18.38 26.18
C ARG A 99 -11.12 -17.18 26.91
N TYR A 100 -11.91 -16.54 27.76
CA TYR A 100 -11.47 -15.44 28.62
C TYR A 100 -10.89 -16.00 29.92
N SER A 101 -9.67 -15.60 30.28
CA SER A 101 -9.11 -15.76 31.63
C SER A 101 -9.06 -14.37 32.26
N THR A 102 -9.79 -14.19 33.36
CA THR A 102 -9.83 -12.95 34.12
C THR A 102 -8.61 -12.87 35.02
N GLU A 103 -7.61 -12.05 34.66
CA GLU A 103 -6.73 -11.38 35.63
C GLU A 103 -5.90 -10.27 34.96
N ASN A 104 -6.15 -9.05 35.44
CA ASN A 104 -5.38 -7.79 35.33
C ASN A 104 -5.29 -6.96 34.03
N SER A 105 -5.89 -5.76 34.18
CA SER A 105 -5.68 -4.46 33.49
C SER A 105 -6.22 -4.28 32.06
N SER A 106 -7.37 -3.61 31.99
CA SER A 106 -8.18 -3.28 30.83
C SER A 106 -7.48 -2.43 29.76
N PRO A 107 -7.79 -2.62 28.45
CA PRO A 107 -7.91 -1.53 27.51
C PRO A 107 -9.37 -1.05 27.51
N ASN A 108 -9.62 0.16 28.00
CA ASN A 108 -10.94 0.78 27.86
C ASN A 108 -11.11 1.21 26.39
N LEU A 109 -11.71 0.35 25.55
CA LEU A 109 -12.16 0.76 24.22
C LEU A 109 -13.18 1.89 24.39
N THR A 110 -12.96 2.99 23.69
CA THR A 110 -13.85 4.13 23.70
C THR A 110 -15.21 3.74 23.11
N ARG A 111 -16.29 4.41 23.55
CA ARG A 111 -17.66 4.22 23.03
C ARG A 111 -17.75 4.28 21.49
N LYS A 112 -16.84 5.02 20.87
CA LYS A 112 -16.75 5.19 19.41
C LYS A 112 -16.18 3.94 18.73
N GLU A 113 -15.15 3.32 19.32
CA GLU A 113 -14.55 2.08 18.82
C GLU A 113 -15.52 0.89 18.96
N LEU A 114 -16.29 0.83 20.05
CA LEU A 114 -17.34 -0.18 20.20
C LEU A 114 -18.49 0.00 19.17
N GLN A 115 -18.85 1.24 18.82
CA GLN A 115 -19.83 1.52 17.77
C GLN A 115 -19.31 1.15 16.38
N GLU A 116 -18.03 1.37 16.10
CA GLU A 116 -17.40 0.99 14.83
C GLU A 116 -17.31 -0.53 14.68
N ILE A 117 -16.93 -1.25 15.73
CA ILE A 117 -16.90 -2.73 15.73
C ILE A 117 -18.30 -3.32 15.54
N ALA A 118 -19.32 -2.75 16.20
CA ALA A 118 -20.71 -3.17 16.03
C ALA A 118 -21.21 -2.91 14.59
N HIS A 119 -20.87 -1.76 14.00
CA HIS A 119 -21.25 -1.42 12.64
C HIS A 119 -20.58 -2.34 11.61
N VAL A 120 -19.29 -2.64 11.79
CA VAL A 120 -18.53 -3.57 10.93
C VAL A 120 -19.10 -4.98 11.02
N SER A 121 -19.42 -5.44 12.24
CA SER A 121 -20.01 -6.77 12.46
C SER A 121 -21.40 -6.91 11.82
N GLN A 122 -22.24 -5.89 11.93
CA GLN A 122 -23.55 -5.87 11.27
C GLN A 122 -23.42 -5.85 9.74
N THR A 123 -22.46 -5.09 9.21
CA THR A 123 -22.17 -5.01 7.77
C THR A 123 -21.71 -6.35 7.21
N LEU A 124 -20.85 -7.07 7.95
CA LEU A 124 -20.38 -8.41 7.59
C LEU A 124 -21.52 -9.44 7.64
N SER A 125 -22.40 -9.37 8.65
CA SER A 125 -23.57 -10.25 8.74
C SER A 125 -24.52 -10.03 7.56
N ASN A 126 -24.82 -8.78 7.21
CA ASN A 126 -25.70 -8.45 6.09
C ASN A 126 -25.11 -8.93 4.74
N LYS A 127 -23.80 -8.76 4.52
CA LYS A 127 -23.11 -9.27 3.32
C LYS A 127 -23.15 -10.80 3.22
N LYS A 128 -23.02 -11.50 4.35
CA LYS A 128 -23.10 -12.97 4.39
C LYS A 128 -24.51 -13.46 4.04
N GLU A 129 -25.53 -12.72 4.45
CA GLU A 129 -26.93 -13.04 4.16
C GLU A 129 -27.32 -12.72 2.70
N GLU A 130 -26.75 -11.65 2.13
CA GLU A 130 -26.84 -11.36 0.69
C GLU A 130 -26.14 -12.41 -0.17
N ALA A 131 -24.94 -12.86 0.21
CA ALA A 131 -24.23 -13.93 -0.47
C ALA A 131 -25.03 -15.24 -0.47
N LYS A 132 -25.67 -15.57 0.67
CA LYS A 132 -26.54 -16.75 0.77
C LYS A 132 -27.77 -16.64 -0.13
N LYS A 133 -28.38 -15.46 -0.23
CA LYS A 133 -29.52 -15.22 -1.16
C LYS A 133 -29.09 -15.29 -2.62
N GLN A 134 -27.87 -14.87 -2.97
CA GLN A 134 -27.33 -15.02 -4.32
C GLN A 134 -27.07 -16.49 -4.68
N GLU A 135 -26.58 -17.30 -3.73
CA GLU A 135 -26.37 -18.74 -3.93
C GLU A 135 -27.72 -19.48 -4.09
N GLU A 136 -28.70 -19.18 -3.24
CA GLU A 136 -30.06 -19.74 -3.34
C GLU A 136 -30.78 -19.30 -4.65
N ALA A 137 -30.54 -18.08 -5.13
CA ALA A 137 -31.05 -17.62 -6.42
C ALA A 137 -30.40 -18.35 -7.61
N LYS A 138 -29.11 -18.71 -7.49
CA LYS A 138 -28.36 -19.46 -8.50
C LYS A 138 -28.81 -20.93 -8.57
N GLU A 139 -29.11 -21.52 -7.42
CA GLU A 139 -29.63 -22.89 -7.30
C GLU A 139 -31.07 -23.00 -7.82
N ASN A 140 -31.91 -21.97 -7.62
CA ASN A 140 -33.25 -21.89 -8.22
C ASN A 140 -33.25 -21.68 -9.74
N LEU A 141 -32.24 -21.02 -10.31
CA LEU A 141 -32.11 -20.85 -11.77
C LEU A 141 -31.80 -22.18 -12.47
N LEU A 142 -31.04 -23.08 -11.83
CA LEU A 142 -30.69 -24.40 -12.34
C LEU A 142 -31.88 -25.39 -12.35
N ASN A 143 -32.93 -25.15 -11.54
CA ASN A 143 -34.10 -26.02 -11.41
C ASN A 143 -35.32 -25.58 -12.22
N THR A 144 -35.13 -24.69 -13.20
CA THR A 144 -36.21 -24.26 -14.11
C THR A 144 -36.48 -25.32 -15.20
N PRO A 145 -37.75 -25.53 -15.60
CA PRO A 145 -38.14 -26.57 -16.57
C PRO A 145 -37.49 -26.43 -17.96
N GLU A 146 -36.93 -25.26 -18.29
CA GLU A 146 -36.19 -25.01 -19.54
C GLU A 146 -34.81 -25.68 -19.58
N VAL A 147 -34.13 -25.83 -18.43
CA VAL A 147 -32.81 -26.51 -18.35
C VAL A 147 -32.97 -28.04 -18.47
N ASN A 148 -34.09 -28.59 -17.98
CA ASN A 148 -34.42 -30.02 -18.15
C ASN A 148 -34.81 -30.37 -19.60
N LEU A 149 -35.25 -29.40 -20.41
CA LEU A 149 -35.54 -29.63 -21.83
C LEU A 149 -34.26 -29.75 -22.68
N LEU A 150 -33.22 -28.98 -22.33
CA LEU A 150 -31.91 -29.05 -22.99
C LEU A 150 -31.16 -30.36 -22.69
N HIS A 151 -31.31 -30.92 -21.48
CA HIS A 151 -30.68 -32.21 -21.15
C HIS A 151 -31.39 -33.41 -21.82
N ALA A 152 -32.68 -33.30 -22.16
CA ALA A 152 -33.44 -34.34 -22.86
C ALA A 152 -33.10 -34.43 -24.35
N LEU A 153 -32.77 -33.30 -24.99
CA LEU A 153 -32.42 -33.24 -26.42
C LEU A 153 -30.98 -33.71 -26.73
N SER A 154 -30.12 -33.84 -25.72
CA SER A 154 -28.76 -34.36 -25.88
C SER A 154 -28.66 -35.89 -25.88
N LYS A 155 -29.73 -36.63 -25.52
CA LYS A 155 -29.67 -38.09 -25.33
C LYS A 155 -30.32 -38.94 -26.43
N ASN A 156 -30.97 -38.34 -27.42
CA ASN A 156 -31.58 -39.09 -28.53
C ASN A 156 -31.17 -38.50 -29.89
N ASN A 157 -30.06 -38.97 -30.42
CA ASN A 157 -29.96 -39.27 -31.85
C ASN A 157 -28.76 -40.17 -32.14
N ASP A 158 -29.01 -41.47 -32.13
CA ASP A 158 -28.27 -42.42 -32.96
C ASP A 158 -29.21 -43.56 -33.36
N LEU A 159 -28.85 -44.19 -34.48
CA LEU A 159 -29.49 -45.27 -35.29
C LEU A 159 -30.17 -44.73 -36.57
N MET A 160 -29.75 -45.06 -37.81
CA MET A 160 -28.77 -46.03 -38.31
C MET A 160 -28.49 -45.81 -39.83
N PRO A 161 -27.50 -46.52 -40.44
CA PRO A 161 -26.71 -46.11 -41.62
C PRO A 161 -26.99 -46.95 -42.88
N VAL A 162 -26.43 -46.59 -44.05
CA VAL A 162 -25.98 -47.57 -45.06
C VAL A 162 -24.72 -47.09 -45.81
N SER A 163 -23.79 -48.02 -45.98
CA SER A 163 -22.44 -47.89 -46.50
C SER A 163 -22.29 -47.86 -48.03
N ASN A 164 -21.15 -47.29 -48.45
CA ASN A 164 -20.46 -47.41 -49.74
C ASN A 164 -20.42 -48.81 -50.37
N LYS A 165 -20.49 -48.87 -51.72
CA LYS A 165 -19.44 -49.48 -52.56
C LYS A 165 -19.49 -49.03 -54.03
N ARG A 166 -18.29 -48.99 -54.62
CA ARG A 166 -17.85 -48.49 -55.93
C ARG A 166 -18.27 -49.37 -57.12
N GLU A 167 -18.41 -48.75 -58.29
CA GLU A 167 -17.77 -49.09 -59.60
C GLU A 167 -18.19 -48.02 -60.62
N ASN A 168 -17.28 -47.15 -61.09
CA ASN A 168 -16.47 -47.28 -62.32
C ASN A 168 -17.30 -47.31 -63.62
N ILE A 169 -17.16 -46.29 -64.48
CA ILE A 169 -16.97 -46.37 -65.96
C ILE A 169 -16.68 -44.96 -66.49
N LYS A 170 -15.85 -44.95 -67.54
CA LYS A 170 -15.09 -43.86 -68.16
C LYS A 170 -15.88 -43.05 -69.19
N ASP A 171 -15.26 -41.92 -69.55
CA ASP A 171 -15.35 -41.13 -70.78
C ASP A 171 -16.18 -41.69 -71.94
N GLU A 172 -17.08 -40.88 -72.50
CA GLU A 172 -17.32 -40.92 -73.94
C GLU A 172 -17.71 -39.55 -74.52
N GLN A 173 -16.90 -39.10 -75.47
CA GLN A 173 -17.16 -38.00 -76.39
C GLN A 173 -18.26 -38.39 -77.38
N THR A 174 -19.13 -37.46 -77.76
CA THR A 174 -19.91 -37.60 -79.01
C THR A 174 -19.91 -36.32 -79.84
N LYS A 175 -19.31 -36.43 -81.03
CA LYS A 175 -19.46 -35.56 -82.21
C LYS A 175 -20.57 -36.18 -83.13
N PRO A 176 -20.95 -35.53 -84.25
CA PRO A 176 -22.33 -35.29 -84.65
C PRO A 176 -22.95 -36.44 -85.46
N THR A 177 -24.26 -36.43 -85.68
CA THR A 177 -24.90 -37.36 -86.64
C THR A 177 -25.83 -36.61 -87.56
N GLU A 178 -25.65 -36.90 -88.85
CA GLU A 178 -26.23 -36.29 -90.03
C GLU A 178 -27.75 -36.49 -90.16
N GLU A 179 -28.37 -35.52 -90.82
CA GLU A 179 -29.78 -35.47 -91.23
C GLU A 179 -30.11 -36.51 -92.32
N PRO A 180 -31.36 -37.02 -92.37
CA PRO A 180 -31.88 -37.69 -93.55
C PRO A 180 -32.51 -36.69 -94.53
N ILE A 181 -32.14 -36.82 -95.80
CA ILE A 181 -32.70 -36.07 -96.93
C ILE A 181 -34.13 -36.58 -97.20
N VAL A 182 -35.12 -35.70 -97.12
CA VAL A 182 -36.50 -35.93 -97.60
C VAL A 182 -36.79 -35.08 -98.85
N PRO A 183 -37.54 -35.60 -99.85
CA PRO A 183 -37.77 -34.91 -101.11
C PRO A 183 -38.78 -33.76 -101.00
N PHE A 184 -38.51 -32.69 -101.73
CA PHE A 184 -39.31 -31.47 -101.85
C PHE A 184 -40.75 -31.73 -102.33
N THR A 185 -41.72 -31.23 -101.56
CA THR A 185 -43.07 -30.88 -102.04
C THR A 185 -43.22 -29.35 -102.01
N PRO A 186 -43.77 -28.71 -103.06
CA PRO A 186 -43.97 -27.26 -103.06
C PRO A 186 -45.19 -26.91 -102.19
N TYR A 187 -44.95 -26.24 -101.05
CA TYR A 187 -46.04 -25.70 -100.22
C TYR A 187 -45.95 -24.17 -100.17
N GLN A 188 -47.09 -23.54 -100.37
CA GLN A 188 -47.29 -22.10 -100.49
C GLN A 188 -46.96 -21.34 -99.18
N PRO A 189 -46.58 -20.05 -99.24
CA PRO A 189 -46.39 -19.24 -98.05
C PRO A 189 -47.74 -19.00 -97.37
N GLU A 190 -48.01 -19.69 -96.27
CA GLU A 190 -48.95 -19.19 -95.27
C GLU A 190 -48.30 -18.01 -94.52
N PRO A 191 -49.06 -16.97 -94.15
CA PRO A 191 -48.54 -15.88 -93.36
C PRO A 191 -48.06 -16.43 -92.01
N THR A 192 -46.77 -16.25 -91.71
CA THR A 192 -46.22 -16.45 -90.36
C THR A 192 -47.13 -15.76 -89.35
N PRO A 193 -47.62 -16.46 -88.31
CA PRO A 193 -48.20 -15.79 -87.15
C PRO A 193 -47.15 -14.82 -86.64
N LEU A 194 -47.51 -13.55 -86.46
CA LEU A 194 -46.69 -12.61 -85.72
C LEU A 194 -46.41 -13.27 -84.36
N VAL A 195 -45.14 -13.58 -84.09
CA VAL A 195 -44.71 -13.97 -82.75
C VAL A 195 -45.17 -12.84 -81.82
N PRO A 196 -45.93 -13.12 -80.75
CA PRO A 196 -46.31 -12.10 -79.79
C PRO A 196 -45.04 -11.36 -79.33
N VAL A 197 -45.00 -10.04 -79.49
CA VAL A 197 -43.94 -9.23 -78.87
C VAL A 197 -44.14 -9.37 -77.37
N GLU A 198 -43.27 -10.10 -76.70
CA GLU A 198 -43.30 -10.25 -75.25
C GLU A 198 -43.01 -8.88 -74.62
N ILE A 199 -44.02 -8.27 -73.99
CA ILE A 199 -43.87 -7.01 -73.26
C ILE A 199 -43.21 -7.34 -71.93
N ILE A 200 -41.95 -6.96 -71.76
CA ILE A 200 -41.18 -7.21 -70.55
C ILE A 200 -41.54 -6.19 -69.47
N ASP A 201 -41.86 -6.64 -68.27
CA ASP A 201 -42.18 -5.81 -67.10
C ASP A 201 -40.93 -5.52 -66.26
N TYR A 202 -40.54 -4.25 -66.24
CA TYR A 202 -39.41 -3.73 -65.47
C TYR A 202 -39.81 -3.05 -64.15
N SER A 203 -41.10 -3.01 -63.81
CA SER A 203 -41.63 -2.27 -62.66
C SER A 203 -41.01 -2.70 -61.33
N ALA A 204 -40.81 -4.00 -61.13
CA ALA A 204 -40.16 -4.55 -59.94
C ALA A 204 -38.69 -4.14 -59.83
N LEU A 205 -37.95 -4.16 -60.95
CA LEU A 205 -36.55 -3.71 -60.98
C LEU A 205 -36.43 -2.21 -60.69
N GLN A 206 -37.30 -1.38 -61.27
CA GLN A 206 -37.37 0.05 -60.97
C GLN A 206 -37.67 0.31 -59.50
N GLY A 207 -38.64 -0.43 -58.93
CA GLY A 207 -39.01 -0.31 -57.51
C GLY A 207 -37.83 -0.61 -56.57
N VAL A 208 -37.12 -1.71 -56.79
CA VAL A 208 -35.95 -2.05 -55.97
C VAL A 208 -34.81 -1.03 -56.15
N LEU A 209 -34.53 -0.58 -57.38
CA LEU A 209 -33.51 0.45 -57.61
C LEU A 209 -33.84 1.77 -56.90
N SER A 210 -35.08 2.25 -56.96
CA SER A 210 -35.51 3.43 -56.21
C SER A 210 -35.36 3.25 -54.69
N SER A 211 -35.62 2.06 -54.16
CA SER A 211 -35.44 1.80 -52.73
C SER A 211 -33.97 1.89 -52.30
N THR A 212 -33.02 1.49 -53.17
CA THR A 212 -31.58 1.55 -52.87
C THR A 212 -31.01 2.97 -52.82
N GLU A 213 -31.66 3.96 -53.44
CA GLU A 213 -31.18 5.36 -53.44
C GLU A 213 -31.21 6.00 -52.05
N THR A 214 -31.98 5.42 -51.13
CA THR A 214 -32.12 5.90 -49.74
C THR A 214 -31.11 5.26 -48.78
N ILE A 215 -30.35 4.25 -49.23
CA ILE A 215 -29.39 3.54 -48.40
C ILE A 215 -28.12 4.38 -48.27
N ASP A 216 -27.82 4.86 -47.07
CA ASP A 216 -26.55 5.51 -46.78
C ASP A 216 -25.42 4.47 -46.73
N GLY A 217 -24.60 4.40 -47.78
CA GLY A 217 -23.47 3.47 -47.83
C GLY A 217 -22.40 3.71 -46.75
N SER A 218 -22.37 4.89 -46.11
CA SER A 218 -21.37 5.20 -45.09
C SER A 218 -21.54 4.40 -43.79
N VAL A 219 -22.75 3.89 -43.53
CA VAL A 219 -23.05 3.09 -42.34
C VAL A 219 -22.83 1.59 -42.54
N TYR A 220 -22.48 1.13 -43.74
CA TYR A 220 -22.23 -0.29 -44.05
C TYR A 220 -20.77 -0.55 -44.37
N LEU A 221 -20.33 -1.80 -44.24
CA LEU A 221 -19.00 -2.22 -44.66
C LEU A 221 -18.81 -2.02 -46.17
N THR A 222 -17.63 -1.51 -46.53
CA THR A 222 -17.31 -1.07 -47.89
C THR A 222 -17.48 -2.19 -48.91
N ALA A 223 -17.05 -3.42 -48.59
CA ALA A 223 -17.13 -4.55 -49.52
C ALA A 223 -18.59 -4.94 -49.85
N GLY A 224 -19.45 -5.01 -48.84
CA GLY A 224 -20.87 -5.34 -49.04
C GLY A 224 -21.59 -4.24 -49.82
N TYR A 225 -21.31 -2.98 -49.49
CA TYR A 225 -21.89 -1.85 -50.23
C TYR A 225 -21.39 -1.78 -51.68
N GLN A 226 -20.12 -2.07 -51.95
CA GLN A 226 -19.59 -2.15 -53.32
C GLN A 226 -20.29 -3.23 -54.14
N ALA A 227 -20.54 -4.41 -53.57
CA ALA A 227 -21.29 -5.48 -54.23
C ALA A 227 -22.70 -5.03 -54.61
N LEU A 228 -23.40 -4.33 -53.71
CA LEU A 228 -24.69 -3.72 -54.00
C LEU A 228 -24.60 -2.67 -55.13
N GLN A 229 -23.59 -1.81 -55.10
CA GLN A 229 -23.37 -0.80 -56.16
C GLN A 229 -23.13 -1.45 -57.53
N THR A 230 -22.45 -2.60 -57.60
CA THR A 230 -22.28 -3.37 -58.83
C THR A 230 -23.61 -3.86 -59.39
N GLU A 231 -24.46 -4.47 -58.56
CA GLU A 231 -25.77 -4.97 -58.98
C GLU A 231 -26.74 -3.84 -59.38
N ILE A 232 -26.68 -2.69 -58.70
CA ILE A 232 -27.42 -1.47 -59.08
C ILE A 232 -26.98 -0.99 -60.46
N SER A 233 -25.68 -0.98 -60.73
CA SER A 233 -25.12 -0.57 -62.03
C SER A 233 -25.63 -1.46 -63.17
N ILE A 234 -25.61 -2.79 -62.97
CA ILE A 234 -26.14 -3.77 -63.92
C ILE A 234 -27.64 -3.54 -64.14
N GLY A 235 -28.43 -3.39 -63.07
CA GLY A 235 -29.87 -3.12 -63.17
C GLY A 235 -30.19 -1.83 -63.93
N ARG A 236 -29.42 -0.75 -63.73
CA ARG A 236 -29.57 0.52 -64.47
C ARG A 236 -29.25 0.36 -65.96
N GLN A 237 -28.22 -0.43 -66.29
CA GLN A 237 -27.90 -0.73 -67.69
C GLN A 237 -29.03 -1.54 -68.36
N MET A 238 -29.61 -2.51 -67.66
CA MET A 238 -30.74 -3.31 -68.17
C MET A 238 -31.96 -2.44 -68.49
N LEU A 239 -32.27 -1.45 -67.64
CA LEU A 239 -33.35 -0.48 -67.89
C LEU A 239 -33.08 0.43 -69.11
N THR A 240 -31.81 0.71 -69.39
CA THR A 240 -31.40 1.58 -70.50
C THR A 240 -31.44 0.86 -71.84
N ASN A 241 -30.93 -0.37 -71.90
CA ASN A 241 -30.80 -1.12 -73.15
C ASN A 241 -32.11 -1.80 -73.57
N GLN A 242 -32.96 -2.22 -72.60
CA GLN A 242 -34.26 -2.86 -72.84
C GLN A 242 -34.20 -4.16 -73.68
N GLU A 243 -33.04 -4.83 -73.72
CA GLU A 243 -32.82 -6.07 -74.50
C GLU A 243 -32.94 -7.36 -73.66
N ALA A 244 -33.14 -7.25 -72.34
CA ALA A 244 -33.16 -8.40 -71.44
C ALA A 244 -34.51 -9.14 -71.45
N SER A 245 -34.47 -10.47 -71.30
CA SER A 245 -35.66 -11.31 -71.10
C SER A 245 -36.28 -11.12 -69.71
N GLN A 246 -37.56 -11.46 -69.55
CA GLN A 246 -38.24 -11.37 -68.24
C GLN A 246 -37.52 -12.19 -67.16
N SER A 247 -36.97 -13.35 -67.52
CA SER A 247 -36.20 -14.18 -66.59
C SER A 247 -34.92 -13.48 -66.11
N GLU A 248 -34.25 -12.72 -66.98
CA GLU A 248 -33.04 -11.96 -66.62
C GLU A 248 -33.38 -10.76 -65.74
N VAL A 249 -34.46 -10.03 -66.05
CA VAL A 249 -34.96 -8.92 -65.21
C VAL A 249 -35.29 -9.43 -63.81
N ASN A 250 -36.04 -10.52 -63.71
CA ASN A 250 -36.40 -11.13 -62.42
C ASN A 250 -35.16 -11.59 -61.64
N ALA A 251 -34.19 -12.21 -62.33
CA ALA A 251 -32.93 -12.62 -61.71
C ALA A 251 -32.14 -11.41 -61.18
N GLN A 252 -32.10 -10.30 -61.92
CA GLN A 252 -31.41 -9.09 -61.49
C GLN A 252 -32.09 -8.44 -60.28
N THR A 253 -33.43 -8.35 -60.27
CA THR A 253 -34.20 -7.89 -59.11
C THR A 253 -33.87 -8.72 -57.88
N LEU A 254 -33.80 -10.05 -58.03
CA LEU A 254 -33.44 -10.95 -56.93
C LEU A 254 -32.00 -10.74 -56.46
N ARG A 255 -31.03 -10.57 -57.36
CA ARG A 255 -29.62 -10.30 -56.99
C ARG A 255 -29.46 -9.01 -56.21
N ILE A 256 -30.15 -7.94 -56.63
CA ILE A 256 -30.13 -6.67 -55.88
C ILE A 256 -30.73 -6.88 -54.48
N GLN A 257 -31.85 -7.59 -54.36
CA GLN A 257 -32.43 -7.89 -53.05
C GLN A 257 -31.48 -8.70 -52.17
N GLN A 258 -30.85 -9.74 -52.72
CA GLN A 258 -29.85 -10.55 -52.01
C GLN A 258 -28.65 -9.71 -51.56
N ALA A 259 -28.20 -8.76 -52.39
CA ALA A 259 -27.12 -7.84 -52.03
C ALA A 259 -27.51 -6.88 -50.91
N ILE A 260 -28.76 -6.39 -50.88
CA ILE A 260 -29.32 -5.59 -49.78
C ILE A 260 -29.35 -6.43 -48.49
N ASP A 261 -29.88 -7.65 -48.57
CA ASP A 261 -30.02 -8.55 -47.41
C ASP A 261 -28.67 -8.98 -46.84
N SER A 262 -27.62 -8.95 -47.66
CA SER A 262 -26.24 -9.29 -47.28
C SER A 262 -25.44 -8.10 -46.75
N LEU A 263 -26.01 -6.89 -46.70
CA LEU A 263 -25.33 -5.72 -46.16
C LEU A 263 -25.06 -5.88 -44.66
N VAL A 264 -23.84 -5.55 -44.25
CA VAL A 264 -23.41 -5.58 -42.85
C VAL A 264 -23.16 -4.16 -42.36
N PRO A 265 -23.93 -3.65 -41.37
CA PRO A 265 -23.67 -2.35 -40.76
C PRO A 265 -22.32 -2.28 -40.06
N LYS A 266 -21.72 -1.10 -40.05
CA LYS A 266 -20.53 -0.80 -39.24
C LYS A 266 -20.89 -0.81 -37.76
N GLY A 267 -20.00 -1.36 -36.93
CA GLY A 267 -20.16 -1.40 -35.48
C GLY A 267 -20.14 -0.01 -34.85
N ASN A 268 -21.01 0.21 -33.87
CA ASN A 268 -21.05 1.41 -33.06
C ASN A 268 -19.94 1.39 -32.00
N LYS A 269 -18.97 2.30 -32.12
CA LYS A 269 -17.78 2.37 -31.25
C LYS A 269 -17.96 3.16 -29.95
N ALA A 270 -19.12 3.72 -29.67
CA ALA A 270 -19.34 4.57 -28.50
C ALA A 270 -18.92 3.87 -27.19
N SER A 271 -19.38 2.63 -26.99
CA SER A 271 -19.05 1.84 -25.80
C SER A 271 -17.57 1.49 -25.69
N LEU A 272 -16.89 1.27 -26.81
CA LEU A 272 -15.43 1.03 -26.81
C LEU A 272 -14.67 2.30 -26.42
N GLY A 273 -15.06 3.47 -26.94
CA GLY A 273 -14.46 4.75 -26.57
C GLY A 273 -14.65 5.11 -25.10
N GLU A 274 -15.84 4.84 -24.54
CA GLU A 274 -16.10 4.99 -23.10
C GLU A 274 -15.22 4.05 -22.27
N THR A 275 -15.09 2.80 -22.68
CA THR A 275 -14.28 1.80 -21.97
C THR A 275 -12.79 2.16 -22.00
N ILE A 276 -12.27 2.64 -23.14
CA ILE A 276 -10.90 3.17 -23.27
C ILE A 276 -10.70 4.37 -22.34
N THR A 277 -11.69 5.26 -22.22
CA THR A 277 -11.59 6.42 -21.33
C THR A 277 -11.52 6.00 -19.86
N LYS A 278 -12.31 5.00 -19.44
CA LYS A 278 -12.23 4.42 -18.10
C LYS A 278 -10.89 3.73 -17.86
N ALA A 279 -10.43 2.93 -18.81
CA ALA A 279 -9.15 2.24 -18.75
C ALA A 279 -7.97 3.23 -18.57
N LYS A 280 -7.99 4.36 -19.28
CA LYS A 280 -6.95 5.40 -19.21
C LYS A 280 -6.82 6.06 -17.83
N SER A 281 -7.87 6.08 -17.01
CA SER A 281 -7.82 6.71 -15.68
C SER A 281 -7.25 5.81 -14.58
N ILE A 282 -6.94 4.55 -14.89
CA ILE A 282 -6.39 3.60 -13.94
C ILE A 282 -4.91 3.91 -13.67
N ASN A 283 -4.55 4.10 -12.40
CA ASN A 283 -3.16 4.20 -11.99
C ASN A 283 -2.54 2.81 -11.85
N LEU A 284 -1.77 2.39 -12.87
CA LEU A 284 -1.14 1.06 -12.92
C LEU A 284 -0.05 0.85 -11.86
N GLU A 285 0.54 1.89 -11.28
CA GLU A 285 1.58 1.76 -10.25
C GLU A 285 1.07 1.10 -8.96
N GLN A 286 -0.24 1.12 -8.74
CA GLN A 286 -0.88 0.46 -7.59
C GLN A 286 -1.11 -1.05 -7.79
N TYR A 287 -0.85 -1.56 -8.98
CA TYR A 287 -1.12 -2.94 -9.35
C TYR A 287 0.17 -3.72 -9.59
N THR A 288 0.08 -5.04 -9.47
CA THR A 288 1.22 -5.93 -9.73
C THR A 288 1.63 -5.85 -11.19
N THR A 289 2.94 -5.97 -11.45
CA THR A 289 3.53 -5.85 -12.78
C THR A 289 2.84 -6.77 -13.79
N ALA A 290 2.65 -8.05 -13.45
CA ALA A 290 2.03 -9.01 -14.36
C ALA A 290 0.59 -8.65 -14.77
N SER A 291 -0.20 -8.15 -13.81
CA SER A 291 -1.59 -7.75 -14.10
C SER A 291 -1.65 -6.44 -14.89
N ALA A 292 -0.76 -5.49 -14.60
CA ALA A 292 -0.63 -4.24 -15.31
C ALA A 292 -0.18 -4.45 -16.76
N ASP A 293 0.80 -5.33 -17.00
CA ASP A 293 1.30 -5.66 -18.35
C ASP A 293 0.22 -6.29 -19.23
N ASN A 294 -0.58 -7.20 -18.65
CA ASN A 294 -1.70 -7.80 -19.38
C ASN A 294 -2.74 -6.74 -19.74
N PHE A 295 -3.09 -5.87 -18.80
CA PHE A 295 -4.01 -4.76 -19.04
C PHE A 295 -3.48 -3.82 -20.13
N ASP A 296 -2.22 -3.39 -20.07
CA ASP A 296 -1.61 -2.47 -21.04
C ASP A 296 -1.61 -3.05 -22.46
N ARG A 297 -1.33 -4.36 -22.60
CA ARG A 297 -1.42 -5.08 -23.87
C ARG A 297 -2.84 -5.04 -24.45
N VAL A 298 -3.86 -5.37 -23.64
CA VAL A 298 -5.26 -5.39 -24.10
C VAL A 298 -5.76 -3.97 -24.37
N TYR A 299 -5.34 -2.98 -23.58
CA TYR A 299 -5.64 -1.57 -23.80
C TYR A 299 -5.05 -1.07 -25.12
N THR A 300 -3.80 -1.43 -25.44
CA THR A 300 -3.16 -1.11 -26.72
C THR A 300 -3.92 -1.74 -27.90
N GLN A 301 -4.34 -3.01 -27.78
CA GLN A 301 -5.21 -3.65 -28.78
C GLN A 301 -6.54 -2.92 -28.94
N ALA A 302 -7.16 -2.48 -27.84
CA ALA A 302 -8.40 -1.72 -27.87
C ALA A 302 -8.24 -0.39 -28.63
N LEU A 303 -7.12 0.32 -28.43
CA LEU A 303 -6.80 1.53 -29.18
C LEU A 303 -6.63 1.25 -30.68
N THR A 304 -5.92 0.18 -31.04
CA THR A 304 -5.77 -0.22 -32.45
C THR A 304 -7.13 -0.48 -33.09
N VAL A 305 -7.95 -1.34 -32.49
CA VAL A 305 -9.31 -1.66 -32.97
C VAL A 305 -10.17 -0.40 -33.05
N TYR A 306 -10.12 0.48 -32.04
CA TYR A 306 -10.92 1.72 -32.04
C TYR A 306 -10.64 2.61 -33.26
N HIS A 307 -9.42 2.60 -33.79
CA HIS A 307 -9.04 3.37 -34.97
C HIS A 307 -9.36 2.69 -36.32
N GLU A 308 -9.79 1.43 -36.35
CA GLU A 308 -10.11 0.70 -37.58
C GLU A 308 -11.46 1.14 -38.21
N SER A 309 -11.50 1.49 -39.50
CA SER A 309 -12.71 2.08 -40.12
C SER A 309 -13.80 1.09 -40.50
N GLU A 310 -13.50 -0.21 -40.54
CA GLU A 310 -14.35 -1.27 -41.10
C GLU A 310 -14.55 -2.40 -40.08
N LEU A 311 -15.24 -2.11 -38.98
CA LEU A 311 -15.58 -3.09 -37.94
C LEU A 311 -17.04 -3.50 -38.00
N THR A 312 -17.31 -4.75 -37.68
CA THR A 312 -18.64 -5.26 -37.30
C THR A 312 -18.96 -4.93 -35.85
N GLN A 313 -20.25 -4.99 -35.48
CA GLN A 313 -20.64 -4.82 -34.07
C GLN A 313 -20.04 -5.90 -33.17
N GLN A 314 -19.94 -7.14 -33.66
CA GLN A 314 -19.37 -8.25 -32.90
C GLN A 314 -17.89 -8.01 -32.54
N GLU A 315 -17.09 -7.45 -33.45
CA GLU A 315 -15.69 -7.12 -33.17
C GLU A 315 -15.55 -6.01 -32.12
N VAL A 316 -16.41 -4.98 -32.21
CA VAL A 316 -16.46 -3.93 -31.19
C VAL A 316 -16.82 -4.50 -29.82
N ASP A 317 -17.89 -5.31 -29.75
CA ASP A 317 -18.37 -5.90 -28.49
C ASP A 317 -17.33 -6.86 -27.89
N THR A 318 -16.64 -7.63 -28.73
CA THR A 318 -15.54 -8.52 -28.32
C THR A 318 -14.42 -7.71 -27.68
N GLN A 319 -14.03 -6.59 -28.28
CA GLN A 319 -12.95 -5.76 -27.73
C GLN A 319 -13.36 -5.04 -26.43
N VAL A 320 -14.61 -4.59 -26.33
CA VAL A 320 -15.17 -4.04 -25.09
C VAL A 320 -15.12 -5.09 -23.97
N SER A 321 -15.58 -6.31 -24.25
CA SER A 321 -15.54 -7.41 -23.29
C SER A 321 -14.11 -7.75 -22.87
N ALA A 322 -13.16 -7.79 -23.81
CA ALA A 322 -11.77 -8.09 -23.53
C ALA A 322 -11.13 -7.03 -22.62
N LEU A 323 -11.35 -5.73 -22.90
CA LEU A 323 -10.79 -4.65 -22.10
C LEU A 323 -11.41 -4.59 -20.69
N ASN A 324 -12.72 -4.79 -20.55
CA ASN A 324 -13.37 -4.90 -19.24
C ASN A 324 -12.80 -6.07 -18.43
N HIS A 325 -12.66 -7.24 -19.05
CA HIS A 325 -12.07 -8.39 -18.38
C HIS A 325 -10.64 -8.12 -17.91
N ALA A 326 -9.82 -7.43 -18.73
CA ALA A 326 -8.47 -7.07 -18.34
C ALA A 326 -8.44 -6.08 -17.17
N MET A 327 -9.38 -5.13 -17.10
CA MET A 327 -9.56 -4.24 -15.94
C MET A 327 -9.92 -5.02 -14.67
N ASP A 328 -10.80 -6.02 -14.78
CA ASP A 328 -11.23 -6.85 -13.64
C ASP A 328 -10.12 -7.77 -13.11
N GLN A 329 -9.16 -8.13 -13.96
CA GLN A 329 -8.01 -8.99 -13.61
C GLN A 329 -6.83 -8.22 -13.01
N LEU A 330 -6.95 -6.90 -12.84
CA LEU A 330 -5.92 -6.10 -12.17
C LEU A 330 -5.79 -6.50 -10.69
N VAL A 331 -4.57 -6.81 -10.26
CA VAL A 331 -4.29 -7.24 -8.89
C VAL A 331 -3.55 -6.13 -8.17
N LYS A 332 -4.13 -5.58 -7.10
CA LYS A 332 -3.50 -4.50 -6.32
C LYS A 332 -2.30 -5.01 -5.52
N ARG A 333 -1.26 -4.19 -5.43
CA ARG A 333 -0.15 -4.38 -4.48
C ARG A 333 -0.64 -4.17 -3.05
N GLY A 334 -0.05 -4.90 -2.11
CA GLY A 334 -0.35 -4.79 -0.70
C GLY A 334 0.28 -3.55 -0.04
N ASP A 335 -0.42 -2.97 0.93
CA ASP A 335 0.13 -1.93 1.81
C ASP A 335 1.07 -2.56 2.84
N LYS A 336 2.34 -2.16 2.80
CA LYS A 336 3.45 -2.70 3.61
C LYS A 336 3.75 -1.89 4.87
N THR A 337 2.95 -0.88 5.18
CA THR A 337 3.24 0.08 6.26
C THR A 337 3.30 -0.61 7.62
N GLU A 338 2.29 -1.41 7.95
CA GLU A 338 2.24 -2.16 9.22
C GLU A 338 3.36 -3.20 9.32
N LEU A 339 3.56 -4.01 8.27
CA LEU A 339 4.62 -5.01 8.24
C LEU A 339 6.01 -4.39 8.49
N ARG A 340 6.29 -3.21 7.90
CA ARG A 340 7.55 -2.49 8.13
C ARG A 340 7.72 -2.10 9.59
N SER A 341 6.65 -1.61 10.21
CA SER A 341 6.66 -1.26 11.64
C SER A 341 6.88 -2.49 12.53
N LEU A 342 6.23 -3.62 12.23
CA LEU A 342 6.39 -4.85 12.98
C LEU A 342 7.81 -5.42 12.87
N VAL A 343 8.41 -5.41 11.68
CA VAL A 343 9.80 -5.85 11.46
C VAL A 343 10.77 -4.99 12.28
N GLU A 344 10.56 -3.67 12.31
CA GLU A 344 11.42 -2.78 13.09
C GLU A 344 11.28 -3.02 14.60
N GLN A 345 10.05 -3.20 15.11
CA GLN A 345 9.81 -3.55 16.51
C GLN A 345 10.44 -4.89 16.88
N ALA A 346 10.33 -5.89 16.00
CA ALA A 346 10.91 -7.22 16.20
C ALA A 346 12.45 -7.17 16.30
N LYS A 347 13.11 -6.27 15.57
CA LYS A 347 14.56 -6.06 15.66
C LYS A 347 15.02 -5.41 16.96
N GLN A 348 14.13 -4.70 17.64
CA GLN A 348 14.42 -4.01 18.91
C GLN A 348 14.14 -4.89 20.14
N VAL A 349 13.70 -6.14 19.94
CA VAL A 349 13.50 -7.09 21.03
C VAL A 349 14.81 -7.28 21.80
N ASP A 350 14.72 -7.15 23.12
CA ASP A 350 15.82 -7.43 24.01
C ASP A 350 16.18 -8.92 23.99
N ARG A 351 17.21 -9.25 23.21
CA ARG A 351 17.59 -10.64 22.94
C ARG A 351 18.25 -11.34 24.11
N GLN A 352 18.64 -10.64 25.18
CA GLN A 352 19.34 -11.26 26.30
C GLN A 352 18.39 -12.01 27.25
N ILE A 353 17.09 -11.69 27.22
CA ILE A 353 16.10 -12.25 28.16
C ILE A 353 15.28 -13.40 27.56
N TYR A 354 15.49 -13.76 26.30
CA TYR A 354 14.73 -14.80 25.60
C TYR A 354 15.60 -16.00 25.23
N THR A 355 14.97 -17.17 25.12
CA THR A 355 15.63 -18.42 24.72
C THR A 355 16.16 -18.34 23.29
N ALA A 356 17.26 -19.02 23.01
CA ALA A 356 17.84 -19.07 21.67
C ALA A 356 16.86 -19.64 20.63
N GLU A 357 16.03 -20.61 21.01
CA GLU A 357 15.03 -21.22 20.13
C GLU A 357 13.91 -20.24 19.75
N SER A 358 13.34 -19.53 20.72
CA SER A 358 12.29 -18.54 20.43
C SER A 358 12.81 -17.36 19.61
N LEU A 359 14.05 -16.93 19.84
CA LEU A 359 14.73 -15.92 19.04
C LEU A 359 15.05 -16.39 17.62
N GLN A 360 15.39 -17.66 17.42
CA GLN A 360 15.55 -18.22 16.08
C GLN A 360 14.23 -18.17 15.29
N GLY A 361 13.11 -18.46 15.96
CA GLY A 361 11.78 -18.29 15.38
C GLY A 361 11.51 -16.84 14.97
N LEU A 362 11.87 -15.88 15.84
CA LEU A 362 11.74 -14.44 15.57
C LEU A 362 12.59 -14.01 14.36
N ASP A 363 13.85 -14.43 14.28
CA ASP A 363 14.74 -14.09 13.16
C ASP A 363 14.21 -14.63 11.83
N GLN A 364 13.65 -15.85 11.83
CA GLN A 364 13.01 -16.40 10.65
C GLN A 364 11.80 -15.55 10.22
N ALA A 365 10.93 -15.19 11.16
CA ALA A 365 9.76 -14.38 10.86
C ALA A 365 10.15 -12.96 10.37
N ILE A 366 11.20 -12.36 10.93
CA ILE A 366 11.78 -11.11 10.44
C ILE A 366 12.24 -11.27 8.99
N GLY A 367 13.02 -12.31 8.68
CA GLY A 367 13.53 -12.55 7.33
C GLY A 367 12.42 -12.74 6.29
N GLU A 368 11.36 -13.46 6.64
CA GLU A 368 10.17 -13.62 5.79
C GLU A 368 9.42 -12.29 5.60
N GLY A 369 9.28 -11.49 6.66
CA GLY A 369 8.73 -10.13 6.58
C GLY A 369 9.53 -9.23 5.66
N GLU A 370 10.86 -9.24 5.77
CA GLU A 370 11.77 -8.46 4.89
C GLU A 370 11.69 -8.90 3.44
N ALA A 371 11.55 -10.20 3.17
CA ALA A 371 11.36 -10.72 1.82
C ALA A 371 10.05 -10.17 1.20
N VAL A 372 8.96 -10.11 1.96
CA VAL A 372 7.70 -9.50 1.49
C VAL A 372 7.85 -7.99 1.31
N LEU A 373 8.55 -7.29 2.22
CA LEU A 373 8.79 -5.85 2.12
C LEU A 373 9.56 -5.48 0.84
N THR A 374 10.52 -6.29 0.44
CA THR A 374 11.33 -6.08 -0.77
C THR A 374 10.65 -6.51 -2.08
N ASN A 375 9.67 -7.41 -2.03
CA ASN A 375 8.90 -7.83 -3.21
C ASN A 375 7.91 -6.75 -3.67
N GLU A 376 8.25 -5.97 -4.70
CA GLU A 376 7.39 -4.89 -5.23
C GLU A 376 5.95 -5.32 -5.56
N ASP A 377 5.75 -6.56 -5.99
CA ASP A 377 4.45 -7.11 -6.40
C ASP A 377 3.75 -7.93 -5.31
N ALA A 378 4.23 -7.84 -4.05
CA ALA A 378 3.57 -8.49 -2.94
C ALA A 378 2.08 -8.10 -2.86
N THR A 379 1.20 -9.09 -2.75
CA THR A 379 -0.23 -8.88 -2.58
C THR A 379 -0.56 -8.57 -1.12
N GLN A 380 -1.75 -7.99 -0.87
CA GLN A 380 -2.19 -7.74 0.50
C GLN A 380 -2.25 -9.02 1.34
N GLU A 381 -2.61 -10.16 0.74
CA GLU A 381 -2.66 -11.44 1.42
C GLU A 381 -1.27 -11.87 1.91
N GLN A 382 -0.24 -11.75 1.07
CA GLN A 382 1.15 -12.05 1.46
C GLN A 382 1.64 -11.11 2.56
N VAL A 383 1.28 -9.83 2.50
CA VAL A 383 1.63 -8.87 3.56
C VAL A 383 0.94 -9.22 4.88
N ASN A 384 -0.35 -9.59 4.84
CA ASN A 384 -1.10 -9.97 6.02
C ASN A 384 -0.56 -11.27 6.64
N GLU A 385 -0.22 -12.26 5.81
CA GLU A 385 0.37 -13.53 6.27
C GLU A 385 1.69 -13.29 7.01
N ALA A 386 2.61 -12.53 6.41
CA ALA A 386 3.88 -12.19 7.04
C ALA A 386 3.68 -11.39 8.34
N SER A 387 2.76 -10.43 8.36
CA SER A 387 2.45 -9.62 9.54
C SER A 387 1.89 -10.48 10.68
N ASN A 388 0.94 -11.36 10.37
CA ASN A 388 0.34 -12.27 11.35
C ASN A 388 1.37 -13.25 11.90
N LYS A 389 2.24 -13.80 11.04
CA LYS A 389 3.30 -14.70 11.46
C LYS A 389 4.27 -14.01 12.41
N LEU A 390 4.73 -12.80 12.06
CA LEU A 390 5.63 -12.03 12.90
C LEU A 390 5.00 -11.70 14.25
N LYS A 391 3.74 -11.25 14.26
CA LYS A 391 2.98 -11.00 15.50
C LYS A 391 2.87 -12.26 16.37
N SER A 392 2.45 -13.38 15.78
CA SER A 392 2.32 -14.65 16.53
C SER A 392 3.64 -15.13 17.11
N THR A 393 4.75 -14.88 16.41
CA THR A 393 6.10 -15.23 16.87
C THR A 393 6.51 -14.33 18.03
N PHE A 394 6.20 -13.04 17.95
CA PHE A 394 6.42 -12.07 19.02
C PHE A 394 5.65 -12.46 20.29
N ASP A 395 4.38 -12.83 20.15
CA ASP A 395 3.52 -13.28 21.25
C ASP A 395 3.97 -14.61 21.86
N SER A 396 4.75 -15.41 21.11
CA SER A 396 5.25 -16.73 21.53
C SER A 396 6.72 -16.70 21.98
N LEU A 397 7.32 -15.53 22.14
CA LEU A 397 8.68 -15.41 22.66
C LEU A 397 8.78 -15.99 24.08
N GLU A 398 9.75 -16.86 24.29
CA GLU A 398 9.93 -17.56 25.56
C GLU A 398 11.14 -16.98 26.29
N LYS A 399 10.92 -16.53 27.53
CA LYS A 399 12.01 -16.00 28.35
C LYS A 399 12.96 -17.11 28.78
N ILE A 400 14.24 -16.78 28.97
CA ILE A 400 15.17 -17.70 29.63
C ILE A 400 14.68 -18.02 31.05
N GLY A 401 15.01 -19.21 31.55
CA GLY A 401 14.61 -19.66 32.88
C GLY A 401 15.38 -18.96 34.00
N GLU A 402 14.88 -19.12 35.22
CA GLU A 402 15.60 -18.72 36.43
C GLU A 402 16.67 -19.76 36.79
N PRO A 403 17.83 -19.36 37.35
CA PRO A 403 18.22 -18.00 37.77
C PRO A 403 18.82 -17.12 36.65
N ASP A 404 19.00 -17.66 35.44
CA ASP A 404 19.71 -16.98 34.34
C ASP A 404 19.04 -15.65 33.95
N LEU A 405 17.71 -15.60 33.96
CA LEU A 405 16.96 -14.36 33.74
C LEU A 405 17.29 -13.27 34.76
N SER A 406 17.24 -13.62 36.06
CA SER A 406 17.58 -12.68 37.13
C SER A 406 19.05 -12.22 37.04
N LEU A 407 19.96 -13.08 36.60
CA LEU A 407 21.37 -12.73 36.41
C LEU A 407 21.56 -11.68 35.31
N VAL A 408 20.78 -11.74 34.22
CA VAL A 408 20.78 -10.69 33.18
C VAL A 408 20.36 -9.35 33.77
N TYR A 409 19.31 -9.33 34.60
CA TYR A 409 18.85 -8.09 35.26
C TYR A 409 19.87 -7.54 36.26
N LEU A 410 20.47 -8.41 37.09
CA LEU A 410 21.53 -8.00 38.02
C LEU A 410 22.73 -7.40 37.27
N ASN A 411 23.17 -8.01 36.17
CA ASN A 411 24.29 -7.48 35.39
C ASN A 411 24.00 -6.08 34.83
N ARG A 412 22.77 -5.83 34.35
CA ARG A 412 22.37 -4.48 33.89
C ARG A 412 22.34 -3.45 35.00
N LEU A 413 21.88 -3.85 36.18
CA LEU A 413 21.90 -2.98 37.35
C LEU A 413 23.34 -2.61 37.73
N ILE A 414 24.26 -3.59 37.70
CA ILE A 414 25.69 -3.37 37.92
C ILE A 414 26.25 -2.38 36.88
N GLU A 415 26.00 -2.58 35.58
CA GLU A 415 26.46 -1.67 34.52
C GLU A 415 25.94 -0.23 34.73
N ALA A 416 24.66 -0.09 35.09
CA ALA A 416 24.08 1.21 35.41
C ALA A 416 24.74 1.85 36.64
N CYS A 417 25.04 1.05 37.66
CA CYS A 417 25.75 1.48 38.86
C CYS A 417 27.21 1.86 38.59
N GLU A 418 27.91 1.17 37.69
CA GLU A 418 29.28 1.49 37.29
C GLU A 418 29.39 2.81 36.52
N SER A 419 28.29 3.27 35.90
CA SER A 419 28.26 4.58 35.24
C SER A 419 28.21 5.78 36.20
N LEU A 420 28.01 5.54 37.51
CA LEU A 420 27.97 6.59 38.52
C LEU A 420 29.38 7.07 38.86
N SER A 421 29.59 8.39 38.85
CA SER A 421 30.86 9.01 39.24
C SER A 421 30.95 9.18 40.75
N ALA A 422 32.02 8.64 41.37
CA ALA A 422 32.33 8.84 42.78
C ALA A 422 32.47 10.33 43.15
N GLU A 423 32.86 11.18 42.20
CA GLU A 423 33.08 12.61 42.44
C GLU A 423 31.78 13.36 42.75
N ASP A 424 30.64 12.88 42.26
CA ASP A 424 29.33 13.50 42.43
C ASP A 424 28.72 13.25 43.82
N TYR A 425 29.22 12.24 44.53
CA TYR A 425 28.64 11.75 45.78
C TYR A 425 29.60 11.89 46.97
N THR A 426 29.04 12.07 48.15
CA THR A 426 29.78 12.11 49.42
C THR A 426 30.48 10.77 49.66
N SER A 427 31.70 10.84 50.17
CA SER A 427 32.53 9.66 50.45
C SER A 427 31.83 8.71 51.43
N ALA A 428 31.10 9.27 52.41
CA ALA A 428 30.32 8.51 53.39
C ALA A 428 29.22 7.63 52.79
N SER A 429 28.58 8.06 51.69
CA SER A 429 27.52 7.30 51.02
C SER A 429 28.05 6.41 49.89
N PHE A 430 29.12 6.84 49.21
CA PHE A 430 29.67 6.13 48.06
C PHE A 430 30.47 4.87 48.45
N LEU A 431 31.22 4.90 49.57
CA LEU A 431 32.01 3.74 50.01
C LEU A 431 31.15 2.50 50.33
N PRO A 432 30.03 2.58 51.10
CA PRO A 432 29.13 1.45 51.29
C PRO A 432 28.54 0.94 49.97
N PHE A 433 28.15 1.86 49.08
CA PHE A 433 27.61 1.53 47.76
C PHE A 433 28.63 0.76 46.91
N GLU A 434 29.88 1.23 46.83
CA GLU A 434 30.96 0.56 46.12
C GLU A 434 31.20 -0.87 46.68
N GLY A 435 31.10 -1.03 48.00
CA GLY A 435 31.17 -2.34 48.65
C GLY A 435 30.10 -3.31 48.16
N ILE A 436 28.84 -2.88 48.04
CA ILE A 436 27.74 -3.71 47.55
C ILE A 436 27.84 -3.95 46.04
N LEU A 437 28.27 -2.95 45.27
CA LEU A 437 28.54 -3.09 43.83
C LEU A 437 29.60 -4.16 43.58
N ASN A 438 30.68 -4.17 44.35
CA ASN A 438 31.72 -5.19 44.26
C ASN A 438 31.24 -6.59 44.68
N GLN A 439 30.39 -6.69 45.71
CA GLN A 439 29.75 -7.96 46.08
C GLN A 439 28.87 -8.49 44.94
N SER A 440 28.11 -7.61 44.28
CA SER A 440 27.26 -7.95 43.14
C SER A 440 28.07 -8.50 41.97
N LYS A 441 29.22 -7.87 41.65
CA LYS A 441 30.15 -8.36 40.61
C LYS A 441 30.77 -9.70 40.96
N GLU A 442 31.06 -9.93 42.24
CA GLU A 442 31.64 -11.19 42.70
C GLU A 442 30.60 -12.32 42.66
N LEU A 443 29.34 -12.02 42.96
CA LEU A 443 28.24 -12.98 42.84
C LEU A 443 28.16 -13.53 41.41
N LEU A 444 28.27 -12.68 40.37
CA LEU A 444 28.23 -13.11 38.96
C LEU A 444 29.34 -14.10 38.56
N LYS A 445 30.41 -14.23 39.34
CA LYS A 445 31.52 -15.17 39.08
C LYS A 445 31.30 -16.54 39.72
N GLN A 446 30.31 -16.67 40.61
CA GLN A 446 30.05 -17.90 41.34
C GLN A 446 29.28 -18.90 40.47
N GLU A 447 29.57 -20.19 40.66
CA GLU A 447 28.80 -21.28 40.06
C GLU A 447 27.65 -21.70 41.00
N GLY A 448 26.52 -22.13 40.43
CA GLY A 448 25.41 -22.66 41.22
C GLY A 448 24.63 -21.62 42.03
N ILE A 449 24.63 -20.36 41.59
CA ILE A 449 23.86 -19.27 42.20
C ILE A 449 22.36 -19.61 42.14
N THR A 450 21.64 -19.38 43.23
CA THR A 450 20.19 -19.56 43.29
C THR A 450 19.45 -18.26 42.96
N GLN A 451 18.21 -18.37 42.48
CA GLN A 451 17.38 -17.20 42.19
C GLN A 451 17.22 -16.27 43.41
N GLU A 452 17.05 -16.84 44.60
CA GLU A 452 16.93 -16.07 45.86
C GLU A 452 18.18 -15.24 46.17
N GLN A 453 19.37 -15.79 45.90
CA GLN A 453 20.62 -15.05 46.07
C GLN A 453 20.74 -13.88 45.09
N VAL A 454 20.34 -14.08 43.83
CA VAL A 454 20.34 -13.01 42.82
C VAL A 454 19.34 -11.92 43.19
N GLN A 455 18.12 -12.30 43.57
CA GLN A 455 17.06 -11.37 43.97
C GLN A 455 17.49 -10.51 45.15
N LYS A 456 18.02 -11.14 46.20
CA LYS A 456 18.53 -10.42 47.37
C LYS A 456 19.65 -9.44 47.00
N GLN A 457 20.57 -9.86 46.12
CA GLN A 457 21.68 -9.00 45.73
C GLN A 457 21.24 -7.80 44.89
N MET A 458 20.21 -7.97 44.05
CA MET A 458 19.57 -6.86 43.34
C MET A 458 18.96 -5.85 44.34
N GLU A 459 18.20 -6.33 45.31
CA GLU A 459 17.60 -5.48 46.37
C GLU A 459 18.66 -4.73 47.18
N ASP A 460 19.73 -5.43 47.61
CA ASP A 460 20.84 -4.83 48.36
C ASP A 460 21.53 -3.72 47.52
N LEU A 461 21.74 -3.95 46.21
CA LEU A 461 22.37 -2.98 45.31
C LEU A 461 21.47 -1.77 45.00
N GLU A 462 20.16 -1.99 44.81
CA GLU A 462 19.19 -0.91 44.63
C GLU A 462 19.11 -0.03 45.88
N GLN A 463 19.00 -0.63 47.06
CA GLN A 463 18.98 0.11 48.31
C GLN A 463 20.28 0.91 48.54
N ALA A 464 21.43 0.31 48.24
CA ALA A 464 22.71 1.02 48.35
C ALA A 464 22.79 2.21 47.38
N LYS A 465 22.25 2.07 46.17
CA LYS A 465 22.15 3.16 45.19
C LYS A 465 21.20 4.27 45.65
N GLU A 466 20.06 3.93 46.23
CA GLU A 466 19.11 4.91 46.78
C GLU A 466 19.69 5.71 47.96
N ASN A 467 20.59 5.10 48.73
CA ASN A 467 21.27 5.74 49.86
C ASN A 467 22.42 6.67 49.46
N LEU A 468 22.72 6.83 48.17
CA LEU A 468 23.74 7.76 47.70
C LEU A 468 23.34 9.22 47.97
N VAL A 469 24.28 9.98 48.53
CA VAL A 469 24.09 11.40 48.87
C VAL A 469 25.03 12.24 48.01
N LYS A 470 24.47 13.12 47.19
CA LYS A 470 25.25 14.04 46.34
C LYS A 470 26.07 15.02 47.17
N LYS A 471 27.26 15.39 46.69
CA LYS A 471 28.05 16.47 47.30
C LYS A 471 27.30 17.80 47.21
N ALA A 472 27.48 18.65 48.21
CA ALA A 472 26.99 20.02 48.17
C ALA A 472 27.69 20.86 47.09
N ASP A 473 26.96 21.76 46.46
CA ASP A 473 27.51 22.77 45.57
C ASP A 473 28.16 23.88 46.40
N LYS A 474 29.48 24.01 46.26
CA LYS A 474 30.32 24.96 46.99
C LYS A 474 30.67 26.21 46.19
N THR A 475 30.14 26.36 44.98
CA THR A 475 30.52 27.46 44.06
C THR A 475 30.31 28.84 44.69
N ALA A 476 29.16 29.07 45.32
CA ALA A 476 28.85 30.34 45.99
C ALA A 476 29.78 30.62 47.17
N LEU A 477 30.13 29.58 47.95
CA LEU A 477 31.04 29.70 49.09
C LEU A 477 32.46 30.04 48.63
N THR A 478 32.95 29.37 47.59
CA THR A 478 34.25 29.68 46.97
C THR A 478 34.30 31.12 46.48
N SER A 479 33.28 31.57 45.72
CA SER A 479 33.21 32.95 45.21
C SER A 479 33.23 33.98 46.34
N MET A 480 32.49 33.73 47.43
CA MET A 480 32.43 34.65 48.55
C MET A 480 33.77 34.73 49.31
N ILE A 481 34.47 33.60 49.47
CA ILE A 481 35.82 33.57 50.06
C ILE A 481 36.81 34.36 49.19
N GLU A 482 36.75 34.21 47.87
CA GLU A 482 37.58 34.97 46.93
C GLU A 482 37.31 36.48 47.02
N GLU A 483 36.04 36.89 47.07
CA GLU A 483 35.66 38.30 47.24
C GLU A 483 36.19 38.90 48.55
N VAL A 484 36.08 38.16 49.65
CA VAL A 484 36.59 38.60 50.96
C VAL A 484 38.12 38.66 50.96
N SER A 485 38.78 37.74 50.28
CA SER A 485 40.26 37.68 50.20
C SER A 485 40.86 38.85 49.41
N ALA A 486 40.05 39.58 48.63
CA ALA A 486 40.50 40.77 47.90
C ALA A 486 40.53 42.05 48.76
N LEU A 487 39.89 42.03 49.95
CA LEU A 487 39.88 43.15 50.87
C LEU A 487 41.25 43.33 51.52
N GLN A 488 41.60 44.57 51.87
CA GLN A 488 42.88 44.90 52.52
C GLN A 488 42.64 45.15 54.00
N GLU A 489 43.41 44.47 54.87
CA GLU A 489 43.26 44.57 56.32
C GLU A 489 43.40 46.01 56.83
N GLU A 490 44.29 46.79 56.21
CA GLU A 490 44.65 48.13 56.64
C GLU A 490 43.50 49.15 56.53
N ASP A 491 42.51 48.86 55.67
CA ASP A 491 41.35 49.72 55.40
C ASP A 491 40.28 49.62 56.50
N TYR A 492 40.36 48.63 57.39
CA TYR A 492 39.31 48.32 58.36
C TYR A 492 39.80 48.34 59.82
N THR A 493 38.85 48.40 60.75
CA THR A 493 39.13 48.29 62.19
C THR A 493 39.51 46.86 62.56
N LEU A 494 40.45 46.72 63.50
CA LEU A 494 40.97 45.43 63.96
C LEU A 494 39.86 44.48 64.41
N GLU A 495 38.87 44.97 65.17
CA GLU A 495 37.77 44.13 65.68
C GLU A 495 36.89 43.58 64.54
N SER A 496 36.46 44.43 63.61
CA SER A 496 35.62 44.00 62.48
C SER A 496 36.36 43.05 61.52
N TRP A 497 37.66 43.27 61.33
CA TRP A 497 38.51 42.40 60.52
C TRP A 497 38.71 41.02 61.16
N MET A 498 38.93 40.97 62.48
CA MET A 498 39.06 39.70 63.22
C MET A 498 37.79 38.84 63.16
N ASN A 499 36.61 39.47 63.20
CA ASN A 499 35.34 38.75 63.06
C ASN A 499 35.19 38.17 61.64
N LEU A 500 35.51 38.95 60.60
CA LEU A 500 35.55 38.46 59.22
C LEU A 500 36.52 37.29 59.05
N GLN A 501 37.74 37.40 59.57
CA GLN A 501 38.74 36.33 59.46
C GLN A 501 38.27 35.04 60.17
N THR A 502 37.54 35.18 61.28
CA THR A 502 36.93 34.04 61.97
C THR A 502 35.85 33.37 61.09
N ALA A 503 35.04 34.15 60.39
CA ALA A 503 34.07 33.62 59.43
C ALA A 503 34.73 32.96 58.21
N VAL A 504 35.80 33.56 57.67
CA VAL A 504 36.60 32.98 56.58
C VAL A 504 37.16 31.62 56.97
N ASN A 505 37.66 31.46 58.20
CA ASN A 505 38.17 30.17 58.66
C ASN A 505 37.07 29.10 58.70
N ARG A 506 35.88 29.43 59.24
CA ARG A 506 34.74 28.50 59.24
C ARG A 506 34.26 28.16 57.83
N ALA A 507 34.25 29.13 56.93
CA ALA A 507 33.92 28.93 55.52
C ALA A 507 34.91 27.96 54.84
N ASN A 508 36.21 28.07 55.14
CA ASN A 508 37.24 27.16 54.64
C ASN A 508 37.10 25.73 55.23
N ASP A 509 36.70 25.60 56.49
CA ASP A 509 36.41 24.30 57.11
C ASP A 509 35.25 23.60 56.38
N VAL A 510 34.18 24.33 56.04
CA VAL A 510 33.05 23.81 55.26
C VAL A 510 33.47 23.52 53.80
N LEU A 511 34.32 24.36 53.22
CA LEU A 511 34.83 24.18 51.85
C LEU A 511 35.66 22.89 51.72
N SER A 512 36.48 22.57 52.72
CA SER A 512 37.33 21.38 52.74
C SER A 512 36.62 20.09 53.17
N ASN A 513 35.49 20.19 53.89
CA ASN A 513 34.71 19.02 54.29
C ASN A 513 33.95 18.40 53.10
N GLU A 514 34.42 17.26 52.58
CA GLU A 514 33.80 16.56 51.44
C GLU A 514 32.34 16.13 51.69
N ASP A 515 31.95 15.93 52.94
CA ASP A 515 30.61 15.50 53.35
C ASP A 515 29.75 16.67 53.85
N ALA A 516 30.16 17.92 53.61
CA ALA A 516 29.37 19.10 53.95
C ALA A 516 27.99 19.03 53.27
N THR A 517 26.94 19.24 54.05
CA THR A 517 25.57 19.35 53.52
C THR A 517 25.38 20.69 52.81
N GLN A 518 24.41 20.75 51.89
CA GLN A 518 24.09 22.02 51.23
C GLN A 518 23.67 23.09 52.23
N GLU A 519 23.01 22.71 53.33
CA GLU A 519 22.63 23.63 54.39
C GLU A 519 23.84 24.24 55.10
N GLN A 520 24.85 23.43 55.45
CA GLN A 520 26.11 23.94 56.02
C GLN A 520 26.86 24.86 55.05
N VAL A 521 26.85 24.56 53.75
CA VAL A 521 27.44 25.43 52.73
C VAL A 521 26.70 26.76 52.66
N ASN A 522 25.37 26.74 52.63
CA ASN A 522 24.54 27.94 52.58
C ASN A 522 24.70 28.80 53.84
N GLU A 523 24.75 28.18 55.02
CA GLU A 523 24.99 28.87 56.30
C GLU A 523 26.36 29.55 56.31
N ALA A 524 27.40 28.86 55.81
CA ALA A 524 28.73 29.44 55.70
C ALA A 524 28.79 30.65 54.76
N VAL A 525 28.06 30.60 53.63
CA VAL A 525 27.90 31.75 52.72
C VAL A 525 27.22 32.91 53.43
N GLU A 526 26.13 32.66 54.16
CA GLU A 526 25.36 33.69 54.86
C GLU A 526 26.19 34.36 55.96
N VAL A 527 26.88 33.59 56.79
CA VAL A 527 27.75 34.11 57.85
C VAL A 527 28.87 34.96 57.25
N LEU A 528 29.52 34.47 56.19
CA LEU A 528 30.59 35.21 55.53
C LEU A 528 30.08 36.52 54.89
N HIS A 529 28.87 36.49 54.33
CA HIS A 529 28.21 37.68 53.78
C HIS A 529 27.90 38.73 54.86
N ASN A 530 27.37 38.30 56.00
CA ASN A 530 27.04 39.19 57.10
C ASN A 530 28.29 39.84 57.69
N GLU A 531 29.37 39.08 57.93
CA GLU A 531 30.61 39.64 58.46
C GLU A 531 31.31 40.59 57.48
N LYS A 532 31.25 40.30 56.17
CA LYS A 532 31.73 41.24 55.14
C LYS A 532 30.97 42.58 55.21
N ASN A 533 29.65 42.54 55.37
CA ASN A 533 28.82 43.75 55.47
C ASN A 533 28.96 44.47 56.82
N ALA A 534 29.46 43.79 57.85
CA ALA A 534 29.69 44.34 59.19
C ALA A 534 31.08 44.97 59.36
N LEU A 535 31.89 45.00 58.30
CA LEU A 535 33.20 45.67 58.30
C LEU A 535 33.07 47.17 58.58
N ILE A 536 33.96 47.69 59.40
CA ILE A 536 34.02 49.11 59.77
C ILE A 536 35.33 49.68 59.24
N GLU A 537 35.24 50.70 58.36
CA GLU A 537 36.41 51.39 57.83
C GLU A 537 37.22 52.06 58.95
N LYS A 538 38.54 52.02 58.83
CA LYS A 538 39.44 52.69 59.75
C LYS A 538 39.41 54.20 59.48
N GLU A 539 39.05 54.99 60.49
CA GLU A 539 39.15 56.45 60.36
C GLU A 539 40.62 56.88 60.16
N VAL A 540 40.87 57.68 59.11
CA VAL A 540 42.20 58.15 58.67
C VAL A 540 42.76 59.23 59.59
#